data_AF-A0A5D0T724-F1
#
_entry.id   AF-A0A5D0T724-F1
#
_cell.length_a   1.000
_cell.length_b   1.000
_cell.length_c   1.000
_cell.angle_alpha   90.00
_cell.angle_beta   90.00
_cell.angle_gamma   90.00
#
_symmetry.space_group_name_H-M   'P 1'
#
loop_
_entity.id
_entity.type
_entity.pdbx_description
1 polymer ?
#
loop_
_entity_poly.entity_id
_entity_poly.type
_entity_poly.pdbx_seq_one_letter_code
_entity_poly.pdbx_strand_id
1 'polypeptide(L)'
;MRTRLRQLRIDARTFVWSAKIRHVSGSGDCHRCIRLRVWGAGKTSRALQADLLSVTWGSPWGACVTDTAFPTPADVRAVIDYALLHGWQPEEPGGTFMLSEDEHATGFELPEFLLTDRLRTPESGDPTTRVIRADEARQAVR
;
A
#
# COMPACT_ATOMS: atom_id res chain seq x y z
N MET A 1 -10.25 -13.64 12.16
CA MET A 1 -8.84 -13.38 12.48
C MET A 1 -8.67 -11.92 12.91
N ARG A 2 -8.14 -11.64 14.11
CA ARG A 2 -8.00 -10.27 14.63
C ARG A 2 -6.82 -9.58 13.95
N THR A 3 -7.05 -8.43 13.31
CA THR A 3 -5.97 -7.69 12.65
C THR A 3 -4.96 -7.18 13.69
N ARG A 4 -3.68 -7.53 13.52
CA ARG A 4 -2.62 -7.08 14.41
C ARG A 4 -2.40 -5.58 14.20
N LEU A 5 -2.55 -4.82 15.27
CA LEU A 5 -2.14 -3.42 15.32
C LEU A 5 -0.65 -3.35 15.70
N ARG A 6 0.07 -2.46 15.05
CA ARG A 6 1.49 -2.18 15.27
C ARG A 6 1.64 -0.70 15.58
N GLN A 7 2.70 -0.34 16.29
CA GLN A 7 3.05 1.05 16.57
C GLN A 7 4.28 1.42 15.77
N LEU A 8 4.32 2.67 15.32
CA LEU A 8 5.48 3.28 14.68
C LEU A 8 5.63 4.68 15.26
N ARG A 9 6.83 5.02 15.73
CA ARG A 9 7.14 6.36 16.21
C ARG A 9 7.90 7.12 15.14
N ILE A 10 7.39 8.28 14.78
CA ILE A 10 8.03 9.22 13.85
C ILE A 10 8.17 10.52 14.64
N ASP A 11 9.42 10.89 14.92
CA ASP A 11 9.79 12.01 15.78
C ASP A 11 9.10 11.95 17.16
N ALA A 12 8.28 12.96 17.49
CA ALA A 12 7.52 13.02 18.73
C ALA A 12 6.15 12.30 18.66
N ARG A 13 5.73 11.86 17.47
CA ARG A 13 4.37 11.33 17.24
C ARG A 13 4.37 9.81 17.17
N THR A 14 3.34 9.20 17.75
CA THR A 14 3.13 7.75 17.69
C THR A 14 1.95 7.46 16.77
N PHE A 15 2.21 6.68 15.73
CA PHE A 15 1.19 6.18 14.81
C PHE A 15 0.87 4.72 15.13
N VAL A 16 -0.40 4.36 15.02
CA VAL A 16 -0.85 2.97 15.05
C VAL A 16 -1.18 2.57 13.63
N TRP A 17 -0.77 1.38 13.20
CA TRP A 17 -1.04 0.91 11.85
C TRP A 17 -1.40 -0.57 11.81
N SER A 18 -2.03 -0.95 10.71
CA SER A 18 -2.40 -2.32 10.39
C SER A 18 -2.29 -2.57 8.90
N ALA A 19 -1.91 -3.78 8.53
CA ALA A 19 -1.83 -4.21 7.14
C ALA A 19 -2.64 -5.50 6.98
N LYS A 20 -3.49 -5.55 5.94
CA LYS A 20 -4.30 -6.71 5.60
C LYS A 20 -3.98 -7.17 4.18
N ILE A 21 -3.61 -8.44 4.03
CA ILE A 21 -3.41 -9.06 2.72
C ILE A 21 -4.75 -9.23 2.02
N ARG A 22 -4.78 -8.88 0.74
CA ARG A 22 -5.88 -8.92 -0.22
C ARG A 22 -5.30 -9.34 -1.57
N HIS A 23 -6.18 -9.54 -2.55
CA HIS A 23 -5.79 -9.84 -3.92
C HIS A 23 -6.58 -8.95 -4.86
N VAL A 24 -5.96 -8.56 -5.97
CA VAL A 24 -6.64 -7.89 -7.08
C VAL A 24 -6.39 -8.69 -8.36
N SER A 25 -7.42 -8.85 -9.18
CA SER A 25 -7.29 -9.56 -10.44
C SER A 25 -6.62 -8.69 -11.49
N GLY A 26 -5.66 -9.23 -12.22
CA GLY A 26 -5.07 -8.65 -13.43
C GLY A 26 -5.18 -9.62 -14.62
N SER A 27 -4.65 -9.21 -15.77
CA SER A 27 -4.62 -10.04 -16.97
C SER A 27 -3.80 -11.32 -16.74
N GLY A 28 -4.48 -12.47 -16.63
CA GLY A 28 -3.86 -13.79 -16.55
C GLY A 28 -3.38 -14.23 -15.16
N ASP A 29 -3.44 -13.35 -14.15
CA ASP A 29 -3.04 -13.68 -12.76
C ASP A 29 -3.75 -12.80 -11.72
N CYS A 30 -3.65 -13.16 -10.43
CA CYS A 30 -4.00 -12.28 -9.32
C CYS A 30 -2.76 -11.75 -8.61
N HIS A 31 -2.81 -10.47 -8.28
CA HIS A 31 -1.71 -9.74 -7.65
C HIS A 31 -1.97 -9.60 -6.15
N ARG A 32 -0.93 -9.79 -5.34
CA ARG A 32 -1.01 -9.55 -3.89
C ARG A 32 -1.15 -8.06 -3.64
N CYS A 33 -2.20 -7.68 -2.93
CA CYS A 33 -2.47 -6.30 -2.52
C CYS A 33 -2.51 -6.23 -0.99
N ILE A 34 -1.99 -5.17 -0.40
CA ILE A 34 -1.95 -4.99 1.05
C ILE A 34 -2.64 -3.68 1.37
N ARG A 35 -3.79 -3.78 2.02
CA ARG A 35 -4.48 -2.60 2.56
C ARG A 35 -3.79 -2.17 3.83
N LEU A 36 -3.03 -1.09 3.75
CA LEU A 36 -2.44 -0.39 4.87
C LEU A 36 -3.45 0.61 5.43
N ARG A 37 -3.63 0.60 6.75
CA ARG A 37 -4.36 1.64 7.48
C ARG A 37 -3.51 2.18 8.61
N VAL A 38 -3.46 3.49 8.76
CA VAL A 38 -2.70 4.20 9.79
C VAL A 38 -3.60 5.19 10.52
N TRP A 39 -3.41 5.34 11.82
CA TRP A 39 -4.08 6.28 12.71
C TRP A 39 -3.03 7.05 13.50
N GLY A 40 -3.11 8.39 13.51
CA GLY A 40 -2.18 9.23 14.27
C GLY A 40 -2.73 9.76 15.60
N ALA A 41 -4.05 9.75 15.81
CA ALA A 41 -4.68 10.21 17.05
C ALA A 41 -5.77 9.24 17.56
N GLY A 42 -5.53 7.94 17.43
CA GLY A 42 -6.45 6.88 17.86
C GLY A 42 -7.50 6.50 16.79
N LYS A 43 -8.41 5.60 17.12
CA LYS A 43 -9.30 4.94 16.13
C LYS A 43 -10.40 5.84 15.58
N THR A 44 -10.71 6.93 16.27
CA THR A 44 -11.70 7.94 15.86
C THR A 44 -11.09 9.04 14.99
N SER A 45 -9.76 9.05 14.86
CA SER A 45 -9.07 10.02 14.01
C SER A 45 -9.15 9.63 12.54
N ARG A 46 -8.89 10.61 11.67
CA ARG A 46 -8.88 10.46 10.22
C ARG A 46 -7.82 9.45 9.83
N ALA A 47 -8.28 8.27 9.44
CA ALA A 47 -7.41 7.17 9.10
C ALA A 47 -6.74 7.45 7.75
N LEU A 48 -5.44 7.25 7.64
CA LEU A 48 -4.77 7.12 6.36
C LEU A 48 -4.99 5.70 5.83
N GLN A 49 -5.32 5.59 4.55
CA GLN A 49 -5.39 4.32 3.84
C GLN A 49 -4.57 4.37 2.55
N ALA A 50 -3.81 3.31 2.30
CA ALA A 50 -3.11 3.07 1.05
C ALA A 50 -3.28 1.59 0.69
N ASP A 51 -3.61 1.31 -0.57
CA ASP A 51 -3.69 -0.06 -1.09
C ASP A 51 -2.40 -0.32 -1.88
N LEU A 52 -1.51 -1.12 -1.28
CA LEU A 52 -0.15 -1.38 -1.74
C LEU A 52 -0.11 -2.67 -2.55
N LEU A 53 0.10 -2.57 -3.86
CA LEU A 53 0.22 -3.69 -4.76
C LEU A 53 1.66 -4.17 -4.82
N SER A 54 1.90 -5.45 -4.53
CA SER A 54 3.23 -6.04 -4.67
C SER A 54 3.69 -5.99 -6.12
N VAL A 55 4.96 -5.64 -6.33
CA VAL A 55 5.60 -5.67 -7.66
C VAL A 55 6.18 -7.02 -8.03
N THR A 56 6.17 -8.01 -7.13
CA THR A 56 6.77 -9.32 -7.45
C THR A 56 5.97 -10.01 -8.55
N TRP A 57 6.60 -10.23 -9.70
CA TRP A 57 5.99 -10.91 -10.84
C TRP A 57 6.59 -12.31 -11.06
N GLY A 58 5.74 -13.28 -11.37
CA GLY A 58 6.16 -14.63 -11.74
C GLY A 58 6.53 -15.51 -10.54
N SER A 59 5.64 -16.44 -10.20
CA SER A 59 6.01 -17.62 -9.43
C SER A 59 5.99 -18.83 -10.36
N PRO A 60 7.03 -19.69 -10.36
CA PRO A 60 7.01 -20.94 -11.14
C PRO A 60 5.98 -21.96 -10.62
N TRP A 61 5.31 -21.66 -9.51
CA TRP A 61 4.41 -22.57 -8.80
C TRP A 61 2.91 -22.35 -9.10
N GLY A 62 2.57 -21.45 -10.05
CA GLY A 62 1.21 -21.26 -10.57
C GLY A 62 0.65 -19.86 -10.35
N ALA A 63 -0.48 -19.58 -11.03
CA ALA A 63 -1.26 -18.37 -10.85
C ALA A 63 -1.69 -18.22 -9.38
N CYS A 64 -1.69 -16.98 -8.88
CA CYS A 64 -2.04 -16.62 -7.51
C CYS A 64 -1.13 -17.16 -6.42
N VAL A 65 0.08 -17.66 -6.74
CA VAL A 65 1.06 -17.96 -5.70
C VAL A 65 1.56 -16.64 -5.11
N THR A 66 1.03 -16.32 -3.93
CA THR A 66 1.30 -15.09 -3.21
C THR A 66 2.80 -14.99 -2.92
N ASP A 67 3.44 -13.95 -3.46
CA ASP A 67 4.74 -13.52 -2.96
C ASP A 67 4.68 -13.28 -1.44
N THR A 68 5.83 -13.13 -0.79
CA THR A 68 5.91 -12.91 0.66
C THR A 68 5.92 -11.42 1.05
N ALA A 69 5.69 -10.51 0.09
CA ALA A 69 5.84 -9.07 0.31
C ALA A 69 4.92 -8.60 1.45
N PHE A 70 5.48 -7.77 2.33
CA PHE A 70 4.74 -7.16 3.43
C PHE A 70 5.41 -5.84 3.81
N PRO A 71 4.65 -4.76 4.03
CA PRO A 71 5.24 -3.45 4.29
C PRO A 71 6.11 -3.48 5.54
N THR A 72 7.34 -3.01 5.37
CA THR A 72 8.30 -2.79 6.44
C THR A 72 7.96 -1.51 7.21
N PRO A 73 8.53 -1.29 8.40
CA PRO A 73 8.41 0.01 9.08
C PRO A 73 8.87 1.20 8.24
N ALA A 74 9.84 1.01 7.32
CA ALA A 74 10.32 2.05 6.42
C ALA A 74 9.27 2.41 5.36
N ASP A 75 8.61 1.42 4.76
CA ASP A 75 7.52 1.66 3.80
C ASP A 75 6.35 2.39 4.46
N VAL A 76 5.98 1.97 5.68
CA VAL A 76 4.91 2.64 6.45
C VAL A 76 5.30 4.08 6.78
N ARG A 77 6.57 4.34 7.11
CA ARG A 77 7.06 5.70 7.33
C ARG A 77 6.95 6.55 6.06
N ALA A 78 7.41 6.03 4.91
CA ALA A 78 7.32 6.74 3.64
C ALA A 78 5.86 7.09 3.26
N VAL A 79 4.92 6.16 3.47
CA VAL A 79 3.47 6.40 3.29
C VAL A 79 2.99 7.53 4.19
N ILE A 80 3.39 7.55 5.47
CA ILE A 80 2.99 8.59 6.43
C ILE A 80 3.57 9.94 6.02
N ASP A 81 4.88 10.01 5.76
CA ASP A 81 5.58 11.23 5.41
C ASP A 81 4.98 11.85 4.13
N TYR A 82 4.72 11.02 3.11
CA TYR A 82 4.07 11.47 1.88
C TYR A 82 2.64 11.98 2.13
N ALA A 83 1.83 11.25 2.90
CA ALA A 83 0.46 11.67 3.20
C ALA A 83 0.40 12.99 3.99
N LEU A 84 1.30 13.18 4.96
CA LEU A 84 1.41 14.43 5.72
C LEU A 84 1.72 15.62 4.79
N LEU A 85 2.64 15.44 3.83
CA LEU A 85 2.96 16.44 2.82
C LEU A 85 1.75 16.77 1.92
N HIS A 86 0.86 15.81 1.70
CA HIS A 86 -0.35 15.94 0.87
C HIS A 86 -1.61 16.30 1.66
N GLY A 87 -1.45 16.82 2.88
CA GLY A 87 -2.56 17.39 3.65
C GLY A 87 -3.35 16.36 4.47
N TRP A 88 -2.80 15.17 4.70
CA TRP A 88 -3.35 14.30 5.74
C TRP A 88 -3.16 14.93 7.11
N GLN A 89 -4.27 15.16 7.81
CA GLN A 89 -4.28 15.67 9.16
C GLN A 89 -4.65 14.53 10.13
N PRO A 90 -3.67 13.91 10.80
CA PRO A 90 -3.90 12.71 11.61
C PRO A 90 -4.76 12.94 12.85
N GLU A 91 -4.84 14.19 13.33
CA GLU A 91 -5.62 14.60 14.50
C GLU A 91 -7.09 14.91 14.18
N GLU A 92 -7.43 15.18 12.92
CA GLU A 92 -8.81 15.46 12.53
C GLU A 92 -9.72 14.26 12.84
N PRO A 93 -10.95 14.49 13.32
CA PRO A 93 -11.87 13.41 13.58
C PRO A 93 -12.48 12.89 12.28
N GLY A 94 -12.63 11.55 12.22
CA GLY A 94 -13.45 10.89 11.21
C GLY A 94 -12.86 10.82 9.80
N GLY A 95 -13.55 10.09 8.94
CA GLY A 95 -13.18 9.93 7.53
C GLY A 95 -11.96 9.04 7.28
N THR A 96 -11.56 8.99 6.02
CA THR A 96 -10.34 8.32 5.54
C THR A 96 -9.63 9.25 4.57
N PHE A 97 -8.36 9.53 4.83
CA PHE A 97 -7.45 10.10 3.84
C PHE A 97 -6.93 8.95 2.98
N MET A 98 -7.13 9.02 1.67
CA MET A 98 -6.73 7.96 0.76
C MET A 98 -5.51 8.40 -0.04
N LEU A 99 -4.50 7.55 -0.11
CA LEU A 99 -3.52 7.62 -1.20
C LEU A 99 -4.05 6.77 -2.36
N SER A 100 -4.71 7.44 -3.28
CA SER A 100 -5.21 6.87 -4.54
C SER A 100 -4.07 6.67 -5.54
N GLU A 101 -4.24 5.71 -6.44
CA GLU A 101 -3.34 5.54 -7.58
C GLU A 101 -3.43 6.76 -8.50
N ASP A 102 -4.65 7.20 -8.81
CA ASP A 102 -4.92 8.27 -9.77
C ASP A 102 -4.22 9.60 -9.40
N GLU A 103 -4.27 9.99 -8.13
CA GLU A 103 -3.73 11.29 -7.70
C GLU A 103 -2.25 11.20 -7.29
N HIS A 104 -1.77 10.03 -6.82
CA HIS A 104 -0.50 9.95 -6.10
C HIS A 104 0.54 9.01 -6.73
N ALA A 105 0.18 8.09 -7.64
CA ALA A 105 1.12 7.09 -8.14
C ALA A 105 2.30 7.66 -8.93
N THR A 106 2.19 8.89 -9.45
CA THR A 106 3.30 9.56 -10.16
C THR A 106 4.31 10.20 -9.20
N GLY A 107 3.89 10.58 -8.00
CA GLY A 107 4.73 11.29 -7.01
C GLY A 107 5.19 10.42 -5.85
N PHE A 108 4.63 9.21 -5.71
CA PHE A 108 4.91 8.31 -4.60
C PHE A 108 5.36 6.94 -5.09
N GLU A 109 6.57 6.55 -4.69
CA GLU A 109 7.17 5.27 -5.04
C GLU A 109 7.61 4.52 -3.80
N LEU A 110 7.43 3.20 -3.83
CA LEU A 110 8.00 2.26 -2.86
C LEU A 110 8.77 1.17 -3.61
N PRO A 111 9.90 0.68 -3.09
CA PRO A 111 10.74 -0.29 -3.81
C PRO A 111 10.01 -1.60 -4.15
N GLU A 112 9.08 -2.04 -3.30
CA GLU A 112 8.38 -3.31 -3.47
C GLU A 112 6.87 -3.14 -3.72
N PHE A 113 6.38 -1.90 -3.81
CA PHE A 113 4.94 -1.64 -3.89
C PHE A 113 4.57 -0.50 -4.84
N LEU A 114 3.44 -0.67 -5.54
CA LEU A 114 2.73 0.38 -6.26
C LEU A 114 1.44 0.74 -5.53
N LEU A 115 0.96 1.98 -5.67
CA LEU A 115 -0.42 2.30 -5.31
C LEU A 115 -1.40 1.69 -6.32
N THR A 116 -2.53 1.20 -5.82
CA THR A 116 -3.61 0.68 -6.66
C THR A 116 -4.99 1.13 -6.15
N ASP A 117 -5.83 1.64 -7.04
CA ASP A 117 -7.25 1.88 -6.72
C ASP A 117 -8.13 0.63 -6.90
N ARG A 118 -7.60 -0.38 -7.60
CA ARG A 118 -8.36 -1.56 -8.04
C ARG A 118 -8.97 -2.42 -6.93
N LEU A 119 -8.48 -2.31 -5.70
CA LEU A 119 -9.08 -3.00 -4.55
C LEU A 119 -10.41 -2.34 -4.11
N ARG A 120 -10.60 -1.05 -4.41
CA ARG A 120 -11.82 -0.28 -4.15
C ARG A 120 -12.69 -0.17 -5.40
N THR A 121 -12.08 0.02 -6.55
CA THR A 121 -12.71 0.27 -7.85
C THR A 121 -12.24 -0.81 -8.82
N PRO A 122 -12.89 -1.99 -8.85
CA PRO A 122 -12.44 -3.13 -9.66
C PRO A 122 -12.24 -2.83 -11.15
N GLU A 123 -12.98 -1.85 -11.65
CA GLU A 123 -12.92 -1.30 -13.01
C GLU A 123 -11.73 -0.36 -13.28
N SER A 124 -10.94 0.03 -12.26
CA SER A 124 -9.66 0.75 -12.45
C SER A 124 -8.69 -0.04 -13.33
N GLY A 125 -7.72 0.61 -13.97
CA GLY A 125 -6.82 0.00 -14.95
C GLY A 125 -6.13 -1.30 -14.49
N ASP A 126 -5.93 -2.22 -15.43
CA ASP A 126 -5.26 -3.49 -15.15
C ASP A 126 -3.83 -3.26 -14.63
N PRO A 127 -3.47 -3.77 -13.44
CA PRO A 127 -2.18 -3.50 -12.86
C PRO A 127 -1.05 -4.33 -13.47
N THR A 128 -1.34 -5.40 -14.24
CA THR A 128 -0.34 -6.37 -14.68
C THR A 128 0.84 -5.72 -15.39
N THR A 129 0.59 -4.87 -16.38
CA THR A 129 1.67 -4.19 -17.13
C THR A 129 2.54 -3.32 -16.22
N ARG A 130 1.94 -2.67 -15.22
CA ARG A 130 2.68 -1.82 -14.26
C ARG A 130 3.54 -2.68 -13.32
N VAL A 131 2.99 -3.79 -12.85
CA VAL A 131 3.69 -4.76 -12.00
C VAL A 131 4.90 -5.35 -12.75
N ILE A 132 4.72 -5.80 -14.00
CA ILE A 132 5.82 -6.33 -14.82
C ILE A 132 6.95 -5.30 -14.96
N ARG A 133 6.62 -4.06 -15.35
CA ARG A 133 7.62 -2.99 -15.50
C ARG A 133 8.35 -2.68 -14.20
N ALA A 134 7.63 -2.66 -13.07
CA ALA A 134 8.22 -2.41 -11.77
C ALA A 134 9.12 -3.57 -11.31
N ASP A 135 8.75 -4.82 -11.57
CA ASP A 135 9.59 -5.97 -11.28
C ASP A 135 10.88 -5.96 -12.10
N GLU A 136 10.78 -5.71 -13.40
CA GLU A 136 11.93 -5.59 -14.30
C GLU A 136 12.89 -4.49 -13.85
N ALA A 137 12.36 -3.31 -13.50
CA ALA A 137 13.16 -2.20 -12.97
C ALA A 137 13.86 -2.57 -11.65
N ARG A 138 13.15 -3.27 -10.75
CA ARG A 138 13.70 -3.74 -9.47
C ARG A 138 14.83 -4.76 -9.67
N GLN A 139 14.70 -5.66 -10.64
CA GLN A 139 15.72 -6.65 -10.96
C GLN A 139 16.98 -6.03 -11.57
N ALA A 140 16.85 -4.97 -12.37
CA ALA A 140 17.98 -4.28 -13.01
C ALA A 140 18.91 -3.53 -12.02
N VAL A 141 18.47 -3.29 -10.78
CA VAL A 141 19.22 -2.57 -9.75
C VAL A 141 19.94 -3.52 -8.78
N ARG A 142 19.73 -4.84 -8.90
CA ARG A 142 20.41 -5.88 -8.09
C ARG A 142 21.72 -6.33 -8.72
#